data_AF-A0A819TXZ7-F1
#
_entry.id   AF-A0A819TXZ7-F1
#
_cell.length_a   1.000
_cell.length_b   1.000
_cell.length_c   1.000
_cell.angle_alpha   90.00
_cell.angle_beta   90.00
_cell.angle_gamma   90.00
#
_symmetry.space_group_name_H-M   'P 1'
#
loop_
_entity.id
_entity.type
_entity.pdbx_description
1 polymer ?
#
loop_
_entity_poly.entity_id
_entity_poly.type
_entity_poly.pdbx_seq_one_letter_code
_entity_poly.pdbx_strand_id
1 'polypeptide(L)'
;MNVFNYTINADNLPEELEDCEIVNDGSSCSIDVYWHENPIRTEILLEAEGKKKQMDNLHMLYIDIGLEGDQPKLERGINYECSTNHCNSLMILKNLLSSLTFNDKFEDLVPILYPTEPFDSHWCGSFSNSTSISCYINPSPELCHQCSITWMNTMNHTEICSVCDSPNILHSKIFRTVNFNMTNRVRYESREVQCRSKDCGLSNIIEEIGEKSTIIFDLDKFLNPTSH
;
A
#
# COMPACT_ATOMS: atom_id res chain seq x y z
N MET A 1 24.02 0.66 11.69
CA MET A 1 22.72 0.20 12.23
C MET A 1 22.40 -1.11 11.53
N ASN A 2 22.03 -2.15 12.29
CA ASN A 2 21.60 -3.41 11.68
C ASN A 2 20.15 -3.24 11.24
N VAL A 3 19.93 -3.23 9.93
CA VAL A 3 18.58 -3.32 9.35
C VAL A 3 18.11 -4.75 9.58
N PHE A 4 17.03 -4.92 10.34
CA PHE A 4 16.41 -6.23 10.54
C PHE A 4 15.41 -6.46 9.41
N ASN A 5 15.88 -7.06 8.30
CA ASN A 5 14.99 -7.57 7.24
C ASN A 5 14.29 -8.83 7.75
N TYR A 6 13.21 -8.65 8.52
CA TYR A 6 12.37 -9.74 8.97
C TYR A 6 11.09 -9.77 8.14
N THR A 7 10.94 -10.79 7.31
CA THR A 7 9.70 -11.02 6.56
C THR A 7 8.74 -11.81 7.45
N ILE A 8 7.57 -11.26 7.78
CA ILE A 8 6.54 -12.07 8.45
C ILE A 8 5.83 -12.95 7.43
N ASN A 9 5.68 -14.20 7.79
CA ASN A 9 4.92 -15.22 7.12
C ASN A 9 4.21 -16.08 8.17
N ALA A 10 3.49 -17.11 7.73
CA ALA A 10 2.74 -17.98 8.62
C ALA A 10 3.62 -18.75 9.63
N ASP A 11 4.91 -18.94 9.33
CA ASP A 11 5.84 -19.74 10.14
C ASP A 11 6.50 -18.94 11.27
N ASN A 12 6.36 -17.61 11.27
CA ASN A 12 7.13 -16.74 12.14
C ASN A 12 6.30 -15.57 12.73
N LEU A 13 4.99 -15.82 12.89
CA LEU A 13 4.11 -14.98 13.70
C LEU A 13 4.62 -14.93 15.16
N PRO A 14 4.60 -13.75 15.81
CA PRO A 14 4.93 -13.66 17.23
C PRO A 14 4.04 -14.57 18.09
N GLU A 15 4.65 -15.35 18.99
CA GLU A 15 3.96 -16.30 19.89
C GLU A 15 2.91 -15.60 20.79
N GLU A 16 3.10 -14.31 21.07
CA GLU A 16 2.24 -13.48 21.92
C GLU A 16 0.82 -13.28 21.35
N LEU A 17 0.63 -13.54 20.06
CA LEU A 17 -0.68 -13.49 19.40
C LEU A 17 -1.53 -14.75 19.60
N GLU A 18 -0.94 -15.85 20.11
CA GLU A 18 -1.67 -17.11 20.33
C GLU A 18 -2.66 -17.03 21.50
N ASP A 19 -2.44 -16.10 22.43
CA ASP A 19 -3.23 -15.93 23.67
C ASP A 19 -4.26 -14.78 23.59
N CYS A 20 -4.39 -14.12 22.44
CA CYS A 20 -5.33 -13.01 22.26
C CYS A 20 -6.71 -13.50 21.78
N GLU A 21 -7.74 -13.33 22.61
CA GLU A 21 -9.14 -13.44 22.19
C GLU A 21 -9.63 -12.05 21.74
N ILE A 22 -9.85 -11.90 20.43
CA ILE A 22 -10.36 -10.64 19.86
C ILE A 22 -11.86 -10.57 20.12
N VAL A 23 -12.27 -9.77 21.10
CA VAL A 23 -13.68 -9.55 21.45
C VAL A 23 -14.31 -8.52 20.51
N ASN A 24 -15.33 -8.91 19.74
CA ASN A 24 -16.06 -8.02 18.84
C ASN A 24 -17.51 -7.82 19.31
N ASP A 25 -17.93 -6.57 19.50
CA ASP A 25 -19.30 -6.17 19.82
C ASP A 25 -20.08 -5.63 18.59
N GLY A 26 -19.45 -5.59 17.42
CA GLY A 26 -20.00 -5.11 16.15
C GLY A 26 -20.60 -6.19 15.25
N SER A 27 -21.34 -5.77 14.22
CA SER A 27 -21.87 -6.66 13.16
C SER A 27 -20.81 -7.13 12.15
N SER A 28 -19.64 -6.48 12.15
CA SER A 28 -18.47 -6.79 11.31
C SER A 28 -17.19 -6.39 12.05
N CYS A 29 -16.07 -7.03 11.71
CA CYS A 29 -14.73 -6.78 12.26
C CYS A 29 -13.75 -6.52 11.10
N SER A 30 -12.77 -5.64 11.29
CA SER A 30 -11.56 -5.62 10.45
C SER A 30 -10.35 -6.00 11.27
N ILE A 31 -9.45 -6.77 10.67
CA ILE A 31 -8.13 -7.07 11.19
C ILE A 31 -7.13 -6.39 10.28
N ASP A 32 -6.32 -5.53 10.88
CA ASP A 32 -5.21 -4.88 10.22
C ASP A 32 -3.91 -5.49 10.72
N VAL A 33 -3.08 -5.92 9.78
CA VAL A 33 -1.71 -6.35 10.07
C VAL A 33 -0.79 -5.36 9.42
N TYR A 34 0.00 -4.66 10.24
CA TYR A 34 0.95 -3.65 9.79
C TYR A 34 2.37 -4.10 10.04
N TRP A 35 3.25 -3.86 9.07
CA TRP A 35 4.70 -4.00 9.18
C TRP A 35 5.30 -2.63 8.97
N HIS A 36 5.79 -2.02 10.04
CA HIS A 36 6.41 -0.71 9.99
C HIS A 36 7.90 -0.87 10.23
N GLU A 37 8.69 -0.73 9.17
CA GLU A 37 10.13 -0.69 9.20
C GLU A 37 10.60 0.76 9.17
N ASN A 38 11.23 1.21 10.24
CA ASN A 38 11.88 2.52 10.30
C ASN A 38 13.32 2.39 10.81
N PRO A 39 14.12 3.47 10.78
CA PRO A 39 15.54 3.42 11.13
C PRO A 39 15.83 2.99 12.57
N ILE A 40 14.83 3.09 13.45
CA ILE A 40 14.97 2.90 14.90
C ILE A 40 14.41 1.53 15.30
N ARG A 41 13.33 1.08 14.66
CA ARG A 41 12.61 -0.14 15.01
C ARG A 41 11.85 -0.71 13.81
N THR A 42 11.65 -2.02 13.86
CA THR A 42 10.62 -2.70 13.08
C THR A 42 9.47 -3.04 14.02
N GLU A 43 8.28 -2.57 13.70
CA GLU A 43 7.07 -2.83 14.48
C GLU A 43 6.07 -3.65 13.68
N ILE A 44 5.36 -4.48 14.41
CA ILE A 44 4.32 -5.35 13.87
C ILE A 44 3.09 -5.05 14.70
N LEU A 45 2.06 -4.51 14.07
CA LEU A 45 0.83 -4.15 14.76
C LEU A 45 -0.30 -5.01 14.21
N LEU A 46 -1.01 -5.66 15.14
CA LEU A 46 -2.27 -6.32 14.85
C LEU A 46 -3.36 -5.47 15.50
N GLU A 47 -4.16 -4.81 14.69
CA GLU A 47 -5.30 -4.02 15.16
C GLU A 47 -6.59 -4.73 14.75
N ALA A 48 -7.55 -4.84 15.68
CA ALA A 48 -8.86 -5.36 15.40
C ALA A 48 -9.91 -4.31 15.76
N GLU A 49 -10.76 -3.96 14.81
CA GLU A 49 -11.81 -2.94 14.99
C GLU A 49 -13.20 -3.50 14.68
N GLY A 50 -14.15 -3.30 15.58
CA GLY A 50 -15.56 -3.55 15.33
C GLY A 50 -16.18 -2.44 14.46
N LYS A 51 -16.63 -2.77 13.25
CA LYS A 51 -17.29 -1.82 12.35
C LYS A 51 -18.82 -1.89 12.47
N LYS A 52 -19.45 -0.70 12.61
CA LYS A 52 -20.92 -0.54 12.68
C LYS A 52 -21.63 -0.59 11.33
N LYS A 53 -20.90 -0.55 10.22
CA LYS A 53 -21.44 -0.66 8.86
C LYS A 53 -20.73 -1.78 8.11
N GLN A 54 -21.52 -2.59 7.41
CA GLN A 54 -21.00 -3.59 6.47
C GLN A 54 -20.37 -2.85 5.29
N MET A 55 -19.07 -3.03 5.11
CA MET A 55 -18.32 -2.60 3.93
C MET A 55 -18.28 -3.76 2.92
N ASP A 56 -17.93 -3.47 1.66
CA ASP A 56 -18.10 -4.36 0.48
C ASP A 56 -17.18 -5.61 0.46
N ASN A 57 -16.71 -6.09 1.63
CA ASN A 57 -15.67 -7.12 1.78
C ASN A 57 -14.44 -6.79 0.92
N LEU A 58 -13.94 -5.56 1.08
CA LEU A 58 -12.76 -5.09 0.38
C LEU A 58 -11.54 -5.37 1.25
N HIS A 59 -10.65 -6.22 0.78
CA HIS A 59 -9.34 -6.41 1.39
C HIS A 59 -8.33 -5.53 0.67
N MET A 60 -7.56 -4.77 1.43
CA MET A 60 -6.51 -3.92 0.89
C MET A 60 -5.16 -4.44 1.32
N LEU A 61 -4.33 -4.78 0.35
CA LEU A 61 -2.90 -4.93 0.54
C LEU A 61 -2.22 -3.64 0.12
N TYR A 62 -1.23 -3.21 0.88
CA TYR A 62 -0.48 -2.03 0.51
C TYR A 62 0.99 -2.10 0.89
N ILE A 63 1.76 -1.29 0.18
CA ILE A 63 3.12 -0.91 0.54
C ILE A 63 3.21 0.61 0.40
N ASP A 64 3.69 1.28 1.43
CA ASP A 64 3.98 2.71 1.47
C ASP A 64 5.45 2.92 1.83
N ILE A 65 6.12 3.81 1.12
CA ILE A 65 7.49 4.19 1.40
C ILE A 65 7.55 5.68 1.43
N GLY A 66 7.92 6.21 2.58
CA GLY A 66 8.10 7.63 2.78
C GLY A 66 9.45 7.94 3.39
N LEU A 67 9.58 9.19 3.82
CA LEU A 67 10.69 9.64 4.65
C LEU A 67 10.18 9.99 6.04
N GLU A 68 10.84 9.43 7.06
CA GLU A 68 10.72 9.86 8.45
C GLU A 68 11.96 10.70 8.80
N GLY A 69 11.81 12.03 8.70
CA GLY A 69 12.96 12.93 8.62
C GLY A 69 13.71 12.74 7.30
N ASP A 70 15.01 12.44 7.37
CA ASP A 70 15.87 12.20 6.19
C ASP A 70 16.10 10.71 5.89
N GLN A 71 15.38 9.83 6.59
CA GLN A 71 15.58 8.39 6.49
C GLN A 71 14.37 7.72 5.86
N PRO A 72 14.58 6.70 5.00
CA PRO A 72 13.48 5.95 4.44
C PRO A 72 12.73 5.20 5.53
N LYS A 73 11.42 5.17 5.38
CA LYS A 73 10.49 4.39 6.17
C LYS A 73 9.67 3.54 5.20
N LEU A 74 9.51 2.27 5.53
CA LEU A 74 8.74 1.31 4.76
C LEU A 74 7.60 0.80 5.62
N GLU A 75 6.39 0.95 5.13
CA GLU A 75 5.20 0.33 5.69
C GLU A 75 4.66 -0.68 4.69
N ARG A 76 4.36 -1.88 5.17
CA ARG A 76 3.54 -2.84 4.45
C ARG A 76 2.29 -3.08 5.29
N GLY A 77 1.18 -3.43 4.68
CA GLY A 77 0.02 -3.82 5.46
C GLY A 77 -1.00 -4.62 4.68
N ILE A 78 -1.81 -5.35 5.44
CA ILE A 78 -3.08 -5.89 4.97
C ILE A 78 -4.21 -5.44 5.89
N ASN A 79 -5.24 -4.85 5.29
CA ASN A 79 -6.55 -4.68 5.88
C ASN A 79 -7.44 -5.83 5.44
N TYR A 80 -7.88 -6.64 6.40
CA TYR A 80 -8.76 -7.77 6.19
C TYR A 80 -10.10 -7.54 6.90
N GLU A 81 -11.16 -7.26 6.14
CA GLU A 81 -12.51 -7.11 6.67
C GLU A 81 -13.29 -8.43 6.68
N CYS A 82 -14.03 -8.69 7.75
CA CYS A 82 -14.90 -9.84 7.78
C CYS A 82 -16.18 -9.61 8.62
N SER A 83 -17.25 -10.25 8.15
CA SER A 83 -18.61 -10.03 8.64
C SER A 83 -19.06 -10.94 9.80
N THR A 84 -18.19 -11.77 10.39
CA THR A 84 -18.60 -12.72 11.45
C THR A 84 -17.58 -12.84 12.58
N ASN A 85 -17.99 -13.27 13.77
CA ASN A 85 -17.08 -13.57 14.90
C ASN A 85 -16.23 -14.82 14.69
N HIS A 86 -16.14 -15.37 13.47
CA HIS A 86 -15.31 -16.54 13.17
C HIS A 86 -14.01 -16.19 12.46
N CYS A 87 -13.84 -14.95 12.02
CA CYS A 87 -12.64 -14.50 11.31
C CYS A 87 -11.59 -13.80 12.14
N ASN A 88 -11.92 -13.55 13.40
CA ASN A 88 -11.05 -13.06 14.45
C ASN A 88 -10.24 -14.20 15.09
N SER A 89 -9.69 -15.10 14.28
CA SER A 89 -8.89 -16.23 14.77
C SER A 89 -7.47 -16.19 14.25
N LEU A 90 -6.53 -16.65 15.08
CA LEU A 90 -5.13 -16.85 14.70
C LEU A 90 -4.99 -17.73 13.44
N MET A 91 -5.86 -18.73 13.28
CA MET A 91 -5.87 -19.61 12.11
C MET A 91 -6.15 -18.83 10.81
N ILE A 92 -7.08 -17.87 10.83
CA ILE A 92 -7.39 -17.06 9.64
C ILE A 92 -6.28 -16.06 9.35
N LEU A 93 -5.65 -15.50 10.38
CA LEU A 93 -4.43 -14.70 10.21
C LEU A 93 -3.29 -15.53 9.60
N LYS A 94 -3.04 -16.76 10.08
CA LYS A 94 -2.06 -17.69 9.50
C LYS A 94 -2.38 -17.99 8.03
N ASN A 95 -3.64 -18.25 7.70
CA ASN A 95 -4.07 -18.49 6.33
C ASN A 95 -3.86 -17.26 5.44
N LEU A 96 -4.23 -16.07 5.92
CA LEU A 96 -4.04 -14.79 5.25
C LEU A 96 -2.57 -14.59 4.91
N LEU A 97 -1.68 -14.67 5.91
CA LEU A 97 -0.25 -14.49 5.72
C LEU A 97 0.38 -15.56 4.83
N SER A 98 -0.06 -16.82 4.93
CA SER A 98 0.41 -17.89 4.05
C SER A 98 0.00 -17.68 2.59
N SER A 99 -1.09 -16.94 2.36
CA SER A 99 -1.63 -16.64 1.03
C SER A 99 -1.04 -15.38 0.42
N LEU A 100 -0.16 -14.70 1.16
CA LEU A 100 0.49 -13.47 0.73
C LEU A 100 1.92 -13.72 0.30
N THR A 101 2.30 -13.05 -0.77
CA THR A 101 3.69 -12.92 -1.19
C THR A 101 4.00 -11.44 -1.36
N PHE A 102 4.91 -10.96 -0.52
CA PHE A 102 5.56 -9.67 -0.66
C PHE A 102 7.00 -9.93 -1.08
N ASN A 103 7.38 -9.37 -2.22
CA ASN A 103 8.78 -9.31 -2.63
C ASN A 103 9.06 -7.93 -3.16
N ASP A 104 9.99 -7.22 -2.53
CA ASP A 104 10.33 -5.88 -2.91
C ASP A 104 11.83 -5.63 -2.95
N LYS A 105 12.18 -4.71 -3.84
CA LYS A 105 13.52 -4.15 -4.08
C LYS A 105 13.42 -2.63 -4.06
N PHE A 106 12.63 -2.12 -3.12
CA PHE A 106 12.27 -0.71 -3.09
C PHE A 106 13.42 0.21 -2.69
N GLU A 107 14.52 -0.34 -2.15
CA GLU A 107 15.76 0.41 -1.92
C GLU A 107 16.24 1.13 -3.19
N ASP A 108 15.96 0.58 -4.37
CA ASP A 108 16.30 1.19 -5.65
C ASP A 108 15.47 2.45 -5.97
N LEU A 109 14.29 2.57 -5.37
CA LEU A 109 13.37 3.68 -5.57
C LEU A 109 13.49 4.77 -4.49
N VAL A 110 14.12 4.48 -3.35
CA VAL A 110 14.36 5.47 -2.28
C VAL A 110 14.98 6.78 -2.76
N PRO A 111 15.95 6.81 -3.71
CA PRO A 111 16.51 8.05 -4.22
C PRO A 111 15.49 9.06 -4.77
N ILE A 112 14.34 8.59 -5.29
CA ILE A 112 13.30 9.48 -5.85
C ILE A 112 12.57 10.28 -4.77
N LEU A 113 12.59 9.80 -3.52
CA LEU A 113 11.92 10.44 -2.40
C LEU A 113 12.67 11.68 -1.92
N TYR A 114 13.98 11.75 -2.15
CA TYR A 114 14.80 12.88 -1.71
C TYR A 114 14.54 14.13 -2.58
N PRO A 115 14.20 15.27 -1.97
CA PRO A 115 13.96 16.50 -2.71
C PRO A 115 15.19 16.97 -3.48
N THR A 116 14.98 17.43 -4.71
CA THR A 116 15.96 18.19 -5.48
C THR A 116 15.69 19.68 -5.30
N GLU A 117 16.70 20.44 -4.90
CA GLU A 117 16.59 21.88 -4.69
C GLU A 117 17.48 22.68 -5.66
N PRO A 118 16.96 23.71 -6.35
CA PRO A 118 15.56 24.15 -6.32
C PRO A 118 14.64 23.18 -7.09
N PHE A 119 13.40 23.04 -6.61
CA PHE A 119 12.35 22.32 -7.34
C PHE A 119 11.90 23.12 -8.58
N ASP A 120 11.76 22.45 -9.73
CA ASP A 120 11.23 23.05 -10.96
C ASP A 120 9.91 22.36 -11.35
N SER A 121 8.83 23.13 -11.36
CA SER A 121 7.49 22.64 -11.63
C SER A 121 7.28 22.08 -13.03
N HIS A 122 8.18 22.38 -13.98
CA HIS A 122 8.15 21.78 -15.31
C HIS A 122 8.44 20.27 -15.30
N TRP A 123 8.99 19.72 -14.20
CA TRP A 123 9.20 18.28 -14.05
C TRP A 123 7.89 17.49 -13.95
N CYS A 124 6.79 18.11 -13.53
CA CYS A 124 5.51 17.45 -13.29
C CYS A 124 4.66 17.32 -14.57
N GLY A 125 5.27 16.88 -15.68
CA GLY A 125 4.65 16.84 -17.00
C GLY A 125 3.18 16.39 -16.97
N SER A 126 2.30 17.13 -17.66
CA SER A 126 0.88 16.78 -17.75
C SER A 126 0.70 15.68 -18.77
N PHE A 127 0.32 14.49 -18.31
CA PHE A 127 -0.02 13.36 -19.16
C PHE A 127 -1.40 12.83 -18.75
N SER A 128 -2.34 12.83 -19.70
CA SER A 128 -3.59 12.07 -19.62
C SER A 128 -3.82 11.47 -21.00
N ASN A 129 -3.36 10.22 -21.20
CA ASN A 129 -3.51 9.52 -22.48
C ASN A 129 -4.55 8.38 -22.43
N SER A 130 -5.33 8.26 -21.35
CA SER A 130 -6.27 7.16 -21.16
C SER A 130 -7.59 7.66 -20.58
N THR A 131 -8.66 7.46 -21.34
CA THR A 131 -10.01 7.99 -21.13
C THR A 131 -10.75 7.35 -19.94
N SER A 132 -10.87 8.07 -18.83
CA SER A 132 -12.13 8.25 -18.05
C SER A 132 -11.98 9.23 -16.88
N ILE A 133 -10.78 9.43 -16.37
CA ILE A 133 -10.46 10.45 -15.36
C ILE A 133 -9.65 11.57 -16.00
N SER A 134 -10.26 12.74 -16.18
CA SER A 134 -9.50 13.99 -16.28
C SER A 134 -8.72 14.15 -14.98
N CYS A 135 -7.42 14.43 -15.03
CA CYS A 135 -6.69 14.85 -13.85
C CYS A 135 -7.45 16.01 -13.21
N TYR A 136 -8.10 15.75 -12.07
CA TYR A 136 -9.21 16.57 -11.56
C TYR A 136 -8.78 18.00 -11.23
N ILE A 137 -7.48 18.25 -11.18
CA ILE A 137 -6.87 19.54 -10.90
C ILE A 137 -5.56 19.62 -11.70
N ASN A 138 -5.45 20.56 -12.63
CA ASN A 138 -4.16 21.02 -13.16
C ASN A 138 -3.87 22.35 -12.45
N PRO A 139 -3.18 22.37 -11.30
CA PRO A 139 -2.80 23.64 -10.73
C PRO A 139 -1.72 24.30 -11.60
N SER A 140 -1.66 25.63 -11.57
CA SER A 140 -0.65 26.41 -12.28
C SER A 140 0.75 25.90 -11.91
N PRO A 141 1.68 25.72 -12.87
CA PRO A 141 3.08 25.42 -12.59
C PRO A 141 3.71 26.39 -11.59
N GLU A 142 3.21 27.62 -11.48
CA GLU A 142 3.68 28.63 -10.53
C GLU A 142 3.37 28.30 -9.05
N LEU A 143 2.40 27.42 -8.80
CA LEU A 143 1.96 27.00 -7.47
C LEU A 143 2.33 25.53 -7.18
N CYS A 144 3.12 24.93 -8.05
CA CYS A 144 3.53 23.54 -7.94
C CYS A 144 4.78 23.44 -7.05
N HIS A 145 4.70 22.59 -6.03
CA HIS A 145 5.81 22.33 -5.12
C HIS A 145 6.26 20.86 -5.11
N GLN A 146 5.47 19.99 -5.75
CA GLN A 146 5.65 18.54 -5.78
C GLN A 146 4.95 17.97 -7.02
N CYS A 147 5.49 16.90 -7.58
CA CYS A 147 4.81 16.12 -8.61
C CYS A 147 4.11 14.92 -7.97
N SER A 148 2.92 14.60 -8.45
CA SER A 148 2.20 13.39 -8.10
C SER A 148 1.79 12.65 -9.36
N ILE A 149 2.16 11.38 -9.44
CA ILE A 149 1.75 10.49 -10.52
C ILE A 149 1.02 9.30 -9.92
N THR A 150 -0.16 9.01 -10.44
CA THR A 150 -1.00 7.89 -10.02
C THR A 150 -1.35 7.04 -11.23
N TRP A 151 -1.16 5.74 -11.08
CA TRP A 151 -1.62 4.72 -12.00
C TRP A 151 -2.67 3.87 -11.30
N MET A 152 -3.77 3.61 -11.99
CA MET A 152 -4.85 2.77 -11.50
C MET A 152 -5.23 1.76 -12.57
N ASN A 153 -5.34 0.51 -12.17
CA ASN A 153 -5.84 -0.56 -13.02
C ASN A 153 -7.08 -1.16 -12.37
N THR A 154 -8.19 -0.98 -13.05
CA THR A 154 -9.48 -1.61 -12.72
C THR A 154 -9.76 -2.73 -13.72
N MET A 155 -10.83 -3.49 -13.53
CA MET A 155 -11.19 -4.58 -14.45
C MET A 155 -11.28 -4.17 -15.92
N ASN A 156 -11.67 -2.92 -16.18
CA ASN A 156 -12.10 -2.50 -17.51
C ASN A 156 -11.22 -1.39 -18.10
N HIS A 157 -10.30 -0.82 -17.32
CA HIS A 157 -9.45 0.26 -17.78
C HIS A 157 -8.17 0.38 -16.97
N THR A 158 -7.13 0.88 -17.63
CA THR A 158 -5.92 1.38 -17.00
C THR A 158 -5.90 2.89 -17.17
N GLU A 159 -5.59 3.60 -16.09
CA GLU A 159 -5.56 5.06 -16.03
C GLU A 159 -4.22 5.52 -15.47
N ILE A 160 -3.67 6.58 -16.07
CA ILE A 160 -2.49 7.27 -15.56
C ILE A 160 -2.81 8.76 -15.48
N CYS A 161 -2.59 9.35 -14.32
CA CYS A 161 -2.74 10.78 -14.09
C CYS A 161 -1.49 11.33 -13.41
N SER A 162 -0.98 12.44 -13.93
CA SER A 162 0.12 13.21 -13.36
C SER A 162 -0.39 14.63 -13.05
N VAL A 163 -0.22 15.08 -11.81
CA VAL A 163 -0.65 16.40 -11.32
C VAL A 163 0.47 17.10 -10.56
N CYS A 164 0.40 18.43 -10.60
CA CYS A 164 1.13 19.29 -9.68
C CYS A 164 0.40 19.29 -8.33
N ASP A 165 1.13 19.13 -7.22
CA ASP A 165 0.54 19.19 -5.88
C ASP A 165 0.96 20.46 -5.11
N SER A 166 0.03 20.90 -4.26
CA SER A 166 0.15 22.10 -3.41
C SER A 166 0.77 21.75 -2.05
N PRO A 167 1.43 22.70 -1.34
CA PRO A 167 2.44 22.42 -0.31
C PRO A 167 1.92 21.84 1.01
N ASN A 168 0.63 21.47 1.09
CA ASN A 168 0.03 20.94 2.31
C ASN A 168 0.42 19.48 2.58
N ILE A 169 1.12 18.81 1.66
CA ILE A 169 1.67 17.47 1.85
C ILE A 169 3.19 17.57 1.65
N LEU A 170 3.93 17.55 2.76
CA LEU A 170 5.40 17.71 2.74
C LEU A 170 6.16 16.38 2.59
N HIS A 171 5.44 15.28 2.41
CA HIS A 171 6.05 13.95 2.41
C HIS A 171 6.13 13.43 1.00
N SER A 172 7.36 13.18 0.54
CA SER A 172 7.56 12.31 -0.61
C SER A 172 7.15 10.90 -0.21
N LYS A 173 6.38 10.23 -1.06
CA LYS A 173 6.02 8.83 -0.86
C LYS A 173 5.92 8.06 -2.17
N ILE A 174 6.16 6.76 -2.09
CA ILE A 174 5.80 5.78 -3.11
C ILE A 174 4.78 4.86 -2.47
N PHE A 175 3.64 4.69 -3.12
CA PHE A 175 2.55 3.89 -2.60
C PHE A 175 2.07 2.90 -3.64
N ARG A 176 1.78 1.67 -3.22
CA ARG A 176 1.18 0.64 -4.06
C ARG A 176 0.08 -0.04 -3.28
N THR A 177 -1.08 -0.21 -3.90
CA THR A 177 -2.16 -1.03 -3.33
C THR A 177 -2.61 -2.11 -4.28
N VAL A 178 -3.05 -3.23 -3.70
CA VAL A 178 -3.83 -4.23 -4.39
C VAL A 178 -5.08 -4.49 -3.55
N ASN A 179 -6.23 -4.16 -4.10
CA ASN A 179 -7.52 -4.36 -3.45
C ASN A 179 -8.22 -5.57 -4.04
N PHE A 180 -8.81 -6.39 -3.18
CA PHE A 180 -9.59 -7.57 -3.55
C PHE A 180 -10.98 -7.45 -2.97
N ASN A 181 -11.99 -7.42 -3.83
CA ASN A 181 -13.36 -7.56 -3.38
C ASN A 181 -13.72 -9.06 -3.40
N MET A 182 -13.95 -9.63 -2.22
CA MET A 182 -14.22 -11.06 -2.06
C MET A 182 -15.56 -11.49 -2.63
N THR A 183 -16.52 -10.57 -2.65
CA THR A 183 -17.89 -10.85 -3.05
C THR A 183 -17.99 -11.09 -4.56
N ASN A 184 -17.34 -10.24 -5.34
CA ASN A 184 -17.35 -10.31 -6.80
C ASN A 184 -16.03 -10.83 -7.39
N ARG A 185 -15.04 -11.16 -6.55
CA ARG A 185 -13.69 -11.65 -6.91
C ARG A 185 -12.95 -10.69 -7.83
N VAL A 186 -13.11 -9.40 -7.60
CA VAL A 186 -12.49 -8.36 -8.40
C VAL A 186 -11.22 -7.86 -7.75
N ARG A 187 -10.17 -7.70 -8.57
CA ARG A 187 -8.92 -7.07 -8.18
C ARG A 187 -8.82 -5.66 -8.76
N TYR A 188 -8.38 -4.72 -7.93
CA TYR A 188 -7.96 -3.39 -8.33
C TYR A 188 -6.51 -3.17 -7.89
N GLU A 189 -5.71 -2.52 -8.71
CA GLU A 189 -4.34 -2.18 -8.35
C GLU A 189 -4.11 -0.68 -8.56
N SER A 190 -3.44 -0.04 -7.61
CA SER A 190 -2.98 1.33 -7.77
C SER A 190 -1.50 1.46 -7.43
N ARG A 191 -0.84 2.42 -8.08
CA ARG A 191 0.53 2.83 -7.83
C ARG A 191 0.55 4.33 -7.82
N GLU A 192 1.28 4.91 -6.89
CA GLU A 192 1.34 6.35 -6.73
C GLU A 192 2.76 6.75 -6.33
N VAL A 193 3.23 7.86 -6.86
CA VAL A 193 4.42 8.53 -6.37
C VAL A 193 4.08 9.99 -6.16
N GLN A 194 4.44 10.50 -4.99
CA GLN A 194 4.47 11.93 -4.72
C GLN A 194 5.91 12.29 -4.38
N CYS A 195 6.55 13.22 -5.09
CA CYS A 195 7.92 13.61 -4.79
C CYS A 195 8.36 14.93 -5.41
N ARG A 196 9.47 15.46 -4.89
CA ARG A 196 10.10 16.72 -5.30
C ARG A 196 11.41 16.47 -6.05
N SER A 197 11.42 15.46 -6.93
CA SER A 197 12.59 15.04 -7.72
C SER A 197 12.33 15.23 -9.21
N LYS A 198 13.40 15.39 -9.99
CA LYS A 198 13.34 15.56 -11.44
C LYS A 198 12.64 14.40 -12.15
N ASP A 199 12.80 13.19 -11.64
CA ASP A 199 12.26 11.98 -12.28
C ASP A 199 10.82 11.67 -11.83
N CYS A 200 10.29 12.44 -10.88
CA CYS A 200 9.01 12.15 -10.21
C CYS A 200 7.80 12.03 -11.14
N GLY A 201 7.70 12.93 -12.12
CA GLY A 201 6.57 13.01 -13.04
C GLY A 201 6.68 12.09 -14.26
N LEU A 202 7.71 11.24 -14.33
CA LEU A 202 7.94 10.38 -15.48
C LEU A 202 7.14 9.08 -15.36
N SER A 203 6.44 8.69 -16.43
CA SER A 203 5.60 7.49 -16.44
C SER A 203 6.37 6.18 -16.23
N ASN A 204 7.66 6.14 -16.58
CA ASN A 204 8.52 4.96 -16.37
C ASN A 204 8.74 4.67 -14.89
N ILE A 205 8.66 5.66 -14.00
CA ILE A 205 8.76 5.44 -12.55
C ILE A 205 7.60 4.58 -12.05
N ILE A 206 6.39 4.79 -12.56
CA ILE A 206 5.21 3.97 -12.23
C ILE A 206 5.39 2.51 -12.68
N GLU A 207 6.02 2.31 -13.84
CA GLU A 207 6.35 0.97 -14.34
C GLU A 207 7.39 0.33 -13.41
N GLU A 208 8.42 1.08 -13.04
CA GLU A 208 9.49 0.62 -12.15
C GLU A 208 8.96 0.23 -10.76
N ILE A 209 8.01 0.97 -10.17
CA ILE A 209 7.31 0.54 -8.93
C ILE A 209 6.68 -0.84 -9.11
N GLY A 210 6.06 -1.09 -10.26
CA GLY A 210 5.45 -2.37 -10.57
C GLY A 210 6.45 -3.53 -10.71
N GLU A 211 7.66 -3.24 -11.20
CA GLU A 211 8.74 -4.23 -11.38
C GLU A 211 9.55 -4.48 -10.10
N LYS A 212 9.77 -3.43 -9.30
CA LYS A 212 10.54 -3.47 -8.05
C LYS A 212 9.74 -4.01 -6.88
N SER A 213 8.44 -4.14 -7.05
CA SER A 213 7.54 -4.67 -6.03
C SER A 213 6.72 -5.80 -6.61
N THR A 214 6.43 -6.79 -5.80
CA THR A 214 5.46 -7.83 -6.10
C THR A 214 4.58 -7.99 -4.88
N ILE A 215 3.28 -7.72 -5.07
CA ILE A 215 2.23 -8.01 -4.10
C ILE A 215 1.30 -9.02 -4.77
N ILE A 216 1.31 -10.25 -4.26
CA ILE A 216 0.43 -11.32 -4.71
C ILE A 216 -0.38 -11.81 -3.53
N PHE A 217 -1.68 -11.94 -3.75
CA PHE A 217 -2.60 -12.63 -2.84
C PHE A 217 -3.23 -13.81 -3.58
N ASP A 218 -2.97 -15.01 -3.08
CA ASP A 218 -3.56 -16.24 -3.57
C ASP A 218 -4.92 -16.45 -2.88
N LEU A 219 -5.97 -15.95 -3.53
CA LEU A 219 -7.33 -16.05 -3.03
C LEU A 219 -7.78 -17.51 -2.85
N ASP A 220 -7.36 -18.41 -3.74
CA ASP A 220 -7.78 -19.80 -3.68
C ASP A 220 -7.12 -20.54 -2.52
N LYS A 221 -5.83 -20.27 -2.26
CA LYS A 221 -5.12 -20.74 -1.07
C LYS A 221 -5.74 -20.20 0.22
N PHE A 222 -6.17 -18.94 0.21
CA PHE A 222 -6.84 -18.33 1.37
C PHE A 222 -8.20 -18.97 1.67
N LEU A 223 -9.02 -19.19 0.64
CA LEU A 223 -10.36 -19.77 0.78
C LEU A 223 -10.32 -21.28 1.05
N ASN A 224 -9.30 -21.99 0.56
CA ASN A 224 -9.13 -23.42 0.72
C ASN A 224 -7.75 -23.74 1.32
N PRO A 225 -7.52 -23.38 2.59
CA PRO A 225 -6.25 -23.67 3.25
C PRO A 225 -6.08 -25.19 3.31
N THR A 226 -5.12 -25.74 2.54
CA THR A 226 -4.78 -27.16 2.64
C THR A 226 -4.30 -27.43 4.05
N SER A 227 -4.99 -28.32 4.76
CA SER A 227 -4.63 -28.78 6.10
C SER A 227 -3.23 -29.40 6.04
N HIS A 228 -2.22 -28.68 6.53
CA HIS A 228 -0.88 -29.20 6.76
C HIS A 228 -0.67 -29.37 8.26
#